data_AF-A0A843GU99-F1
#
_entry.id   AF-A0A843GU99-F1
#
_cell.length_a   1.000
_cell.length_b   1.000
_cell.length_c   1.000
_cell.angle_alpha   90.00
_cell.angle_beta   90.00
_cell.angle_gamma   90.00
#
_symmetry.space_group_name_H-M   'P 1'
#
loop_
_entity.id
_entity.type
_entity.pdbx_description
1 polymer ?
#
loop_
_entity_poly.entity_id
_entity_poly.type
_entity_poly.pdbx_seq_one_letter_code
_entity_poly.pdbx_strand_id
1 'polypeptide(L)'
;AGMDGIKNKIDPGEAIEFNIYELSDEEREEMGIELLPSSLWEAYHTFEESEIMKKALGDHIFDAFLAAKYEEWDEYRVQVFNYEHKKYLNL
;
A
#
# COMPACT_ATOMS: atom_id res chain seq x y z
N ALA A 1 10.94 0.52 -10.49
CA ALA A 1 10.02 -0.53 -10.96
C ALA A 1 10.18 -0.84 -12.45
N GLY A 2 9.76 0.03 -13.39
CA GLY A 2 9.72 -0.33 -14.83
C GLY A 2 11.05 -0.80 -15.45
N MET A 3 12.17 -0.13 -15.16
CA MET A 3 13.49 -0.57 -15.67
C MET A 3 13.91 -1.95 -15.15
N ASP A 4 13.50 -2.30 -13.92
CA ASP A 4 13.77 -3.62 -13.34
C ASP A 4 12.99 -4.71 -14.08
N GLY A 5 11.70 -4.44 -14.39
CA GLY A 5 10.87 -5.33 -15.20
C GLY A 5 11.45 -5.60 -16.59
N ILE A 6 11.95 -4.56 -17.28
CA ILE A 6 12.61 -4.73 -18.59
C ILE A 6 13.89 -5.57 -18.45
N LYS A 7 14.71 -5.27 -17.45
CA LYS A 7 16.00 -5.96 -17.23
C LYS A 7 15.80 -7.44 -16.91
N ASN A 8 14.84 -7.75 -16.05
CA ASN A 8 14.57 -9.10 -15.57
C ASN A 8 13.55 -9.85 -16.45
N LYS A 9 13.02 -9.20 -17.51
CA LYS A 9 11.99 -9.73 -18.41
C LYS A 9 10.78 -10.28 -17.62
N ILE A 10 10.32 -9.49 -16.65
CA ILE A 10 9.17 -9.83 -15.82
C ILE A 10 7.92 -9.83 -16.71
N ASP A 11 7.19 -10.94 -16.68
CA ASP A 11 5.88 -11.05 -17.30
C ASP A 11 4.84 -10.32 -16.43
N PRO A 12 4.16 -9.28 -16.94
CA PRO A 12 3.12 -8.58 -16.18
C PRO A 12 1.83 -9.39 -16.03
N GLY A 13 1.73 -10.56 -16.66
CA GLY A 13 0.52 -11.38 -16.68
C GLY A 13 -0.49 -10.93 -17.74
N GLU A 14 -1.62 -11.62 -17.75
CA GLU A 14 -2.72 -11.36 -18.70
C GLU A 14 -3.46 -10.06 -18.36
N ALA A 15 -3.93 -9.36 -19.40
CA ALA A 15 -4.73 -8.16 -19.22
C ALA A 15 -6.11 -8.49 -18.64
N ILE A 16 -6.54 -7.67 -17.67
CA ILE A 16 -7.90 -7.74 -17.10
C ILE A 16 -8.77 -6.70 -17.78
N GLU A 17 -9.83 -7.13 -18.48
CA GLU A 17 -10.69 -6.27 -19.31
C GLU A 17 -12.05 -5.92 -18.68
N PHE A 18 -12.26 -6.21 -17.40
CA PHE A 18 -13.53 -5.98 -16.72
C PHE A 18 -13.37 -5.20 -15.41
N ASN A 19 -14.51 -4.73 -14.89
CA ASN A 19 -14.55 -3.88 -13.72
C ASN A 19 -14.26 -4.69 -12.44
N ILE A 20 -13.03 -4.61 -11.95
CA ILE A 20 -12.59 -5.32 -10.74
C ILE A 20 -13.38 -4.93 -9.48
N TYR A 21 -14.07 -3.77 -9.47
CA TYR A 21 -14.91 -3.35 -8.35
C TYR A 21 -16.25 -4.12 -8.26
N GLU A 22 -16.63 -4.86 -9.31
CA GLU A 22 -17.82 -5.71 -9.32
C GLU A 22 -17.55 -7.11 -8.77
N LEU A 23 -16.27 -7.47 -8.62
CA LEU A 23 -15.86 -8.76 -8.10
C LEU A 23 -15.95 -8.78 -6.58
N SER A 24 -16.42 -9.91 -6.05
CA SER A 24 -16.24 -10.26 -4.64
C SER A 24 -14.76 -10.40 -4.30
N ASP A 25 -14.45 -10.37 -2.99
CA ASP A 25 -13.07 -10.58 -2.53
C ASP A 25 -12.57 -11.99 -2.89
N GLU A 26 -13.46 -13.01 -2.84
CA GLU A 26 -13.17 -14.39 -3.21
C GLU A 26 -12.83 -14.52 -4.71
N GLU A 27 -13.64 -13.92 -5.59
CA GLU A 27 -13.36 -13.92 -7.04
C GLU A 27 -12.04 -13.22 -7.37
N ARG A 28 -11.72 -12.12 -6.68
CA ARG A 28 -10.43 -11.43 -6.86
C ARG A 28 -9.25 -12.30 -6.46
N GLU A 29 -9.36 -13.02 -5.34
CA GLU A 29 -8.32 -13.92 -4.86
C GLU A 29 -8.12 -15.12 -5.80
N GLU A 30 -9.21 -15.75 -6.27
CA GLU A 30 -9.15 -16.85 -7.24
C GLU A 30 -8.47 -16.45 -8.56
N MET A 31 -8.62 -15.18 -8.92
CA MET A 31 -8.01 -14.58 -10.10
C MET A 31 -6.57 -14.07 -9.90
N GLY A 32 -6.05 -14.15 -8.67
CA GLY A 32 -4.72 -13.62 -8.34
C GLY A 32 -4.63 -12.09 -8.46
N ILE A 33 -5.75 -11.38 -8.29
CA ILE A 33 -5.79 -9.92 -8.33
C ILE A 33 -5.43 -9.39 -6.94
N GLU A 34 -4.18 -8.96 -6.79
CA GLU A 34 -3.74 -8.30 -5.57
C GLU A 34 -4.28 -6.86 -5.49
N LEU A 35 -4.67 -6.44 -4.29
CA LEU A 35 -5.06 -5.06 -4.01
C LEU A 35 -3.86 -4.25 -3.57
N LEU A 36 -3.88 -2.96 -3.90
CA LEU A 36 -2.95 -2.02 -3.31
C LEU A 36 -3.22 -1.89 -1.80
N PRO A 37 -2.18 -1.56 -1.01
CA PRO A 37 -2.33 -1.19 0.38
C PRO A 37 -3.46 -0.18 0.60
N SER A 38 -4.35 -0.48 1.55
CA SER A 38 -5.58 0.29 1.82
C SER A 38 -5.36 1.48 2.75
N SER A 39 -4.20 1.54 3.41
CA SER A 39 -3.84 2.55 4.38
C SER A 39 -2.37 2.93 4.26
N LEU A 40 -2.01 4.10 4.83
CA LEU A 40 -0.61 4.49 4.92
C LEU A 40 0.21 3.46 5.72
N TRP A 41 -0.36 2.88 6.78
CA TRP A 41 0.23 1.78 7.55
C TRP A 41 0.67 0.63 6.65
N GLU A 42 -0.25 0.09 5.86
CA GLU A 42 0.06 -1.03 4.96
C GLU A 42 1.07 -0.59 3.90
N ALA A 43 0.92 0.61 3.34
CA ALA A 43 1.76 1.10 2.25
C ALA A 43 3.24 1.20 2.63
N TYR A 44 3.56 1.76 3.80
CA TYR A 44 4.97 1.87 4.20
C TYR A 44 5.57 0.54 4.67
N HIS A 45 4.76 -0.41 5.17
CA HIS A 45 5.25 -1.76 5.49
C HIS A 45 5.58 -2.53 4.21
N THR A 46 4.72 -2.46 3.19
CA THR A 46 5.04 -3.02 1.86
C THR A 46 6.27 -2.34 1.25
N PHE A 47 6.43 -1.03 1.46
CA PHE A 47 7.60 -0.29 0.99
C PHE A 47 8.89 -0.70 1.70
N GLU A 48 8.84 -0.97 3.00
CA GLU A 48 9.99 -1.43 3.82
C GLU A 48 10.59 -2.73 3.29
N GLU A 49 9.76 -3.63 2.77
CA GLU A 49 10.17 -4.90 2.16
C GLU A 49 10.68 -4.75 0.72
N SER A 50 10.60 -3.56 0.13
CA SER A 50 10.92 -3.34 -1.28
C SER A 50 12.40 -3.07 -1.55
N GLU A 51 13.11 -4.14 -1.92
CA GLU A 51 14.51 -4.08 -2.37
C GLU A 51 14.73 -3.16 -3.57
N ILE A 52 13.74 -3.04 -4.46
CA ILE A 52 13.80 -2.15 -5.62
C ILE A 52 13.78 -0.68 -5.17
N MET A 53 12.91 -0.35 -4.21
CA MET A 53 12.81 1.02 -3.70
C MET A 53 14.04 1.40 -2.89
N LYS A 54 14.55 0.48 -2.06
CA LYS A 54 15.80 0.69 -1.32
C LYS A 54 16.98 0.98 -2.23
N LYS A 55 17.15 0.20 -3.30
CA LYS A 55 18.20 0.45 -4.31
C LYS A 55 18.01 1.76 -5.07
N ALA A 56 16.76 2.13 -5.37
CA ALA A 56 16.47 3.34 -6.13
C ALA A 56 16.73 4.63 -5.34
N LEU A 57 16.43 4.62 -4.03
CA LEU A 57 16.57 5.79 -3.16
C LEU A 57 17.92 5.85 -2.45
N GLY A 58 18.56 4.70 -2.22
CA GLY A 58 19.72 4.57 -1.36
C GLY A 58 19.35 4.62 0.13
N ASP A 59 20.20 4.03 0.97
CA ASP A 59 19.89 3.77 2.39
C ASP A 59 19.45 5.04 3.14
N HIS A 60 20.18 6.15 2.98
CA HIS A 60 19.89 7.37 3.72
C HIS A 60 18.50 7.96 3.43
N ILE A 61 18.08 8.00 2.17
CA ILE A 61 16.77 8.55 1.77
C ILE A 61 15.67 7.56 2.11
N PHE A 62 15.92 6.26 1.90
CA PHE A 62 14.97 5.20 2.21
C PHE A 62 14.60 5.20 3.70
N ASP A 63 15.59 5.20 4.58
CA ASP A 63 15.38 5.18 6.04
C ASP A 63 14.72 6.47 6.53
N ALA A 64 15.14 7.63 6.02
CA ALA A 64 14.54 8.92 6.38
C ALA A 64 13.07 9.01 5.93
N PHE A 65 12.75 8.47 4.75
CA PHE A 65 11.38 8.43 4.26
C PHE A 65 10.49 7.53 5.13
N LEU A 66 10.95 6.32 5.47
CA LEU A 66 10.20 5.41 6.36
C LEU A 66 9.96 6.05 7.73
N ALA A 67 10.99 6.65 8.33
CA ALA A 67 10.85 7.33 9.62
C ALA A 67 9.79 8.44 9.59
N ALA A 68 9.79 9.27 8.54
CA ALA A 68 8.79 10.31 8.37
C ALA A 68 7.36 9.74 8.19
N LYS A 69 7.21 8.60 7.51
CA LYS A 69 5.89 7.96 7.30
C LYS A 69 5.38 7.23 8.53
N TYR A 70 6.27 6.69 9.36
CA TYR A 70 5.90 6.16 10.66
C TYR A 70 5.35 7.28 11.58
N GLU A 71 6.04 8.43 11.63
CA GLU A 71 5.61 9.59 12.42
C GLU A 71 4.26 10.12 11.92
N GLU A 72 4.11 10.34 10.61
CA GLU A 72 2.85 10.79 10.00
C GLU A 72 1.67 9.87 10.35
N TRP A 73 1.88 8.56 10.34
CA TRP A 73 0.82 7.61 10.69
C TRP A 73 0.50 7.59 12.18
N ASP A 74 1.51 7.66 13.05
CA ASP A 74 1.26 7.70 14.50
C ASP A 74 0.51 8.99 14.89
N GLU A 75 0.88 10.13 14.30
CA GLU A 75 0.14 11.39 14.46
C GLU A 75 -1.32 11.30 14.01
N TYR A 76 -1.60 10.58 12.92
CA TYR A 76 -2.96 10.39 12.40
C TYR A 76 -3.78 9.46 13.29
N ARG A 77 -3.24 8.30 13.65
CA ARG A 77 -4.01 7.20 14.26
C ARG A 77 -4.41 7.46 15.73
N VAL A 78 -3.69 8.36 16.41
CA VAL A 78 -3.99 8.74 17.81
C VAL A 78 -5.04 9.84 17.92
N GLN A 79 -5.49 10.42 16.80
CA GLN A 79 -6.53 11.44 16.80
C GLN A 79 -7.88 10.82 17.08
N VAL A 80 -8.73 11.55 17.81
CA VAL A 80 -10.16 11.24 17.92
C VAL A 80 -10.90 12.09 16.91
N PHE A 81 -11.44 11.43 15.88
CA PHE A 81 -12.13 12.08 14.78
C PHE A 81 -13.59 12.37 15.14
N ASN A 82 -14.15 13.41 14.51
CA ASN A 82 -15.56 13.76 14.69
C ASN A 82 -16.53 12.62 14.32
N TYR A 83 -16.14 11.69 13.45
CA TYR A 83 -16.91 10.49 13.17
C TYR A 83 -17.14 9.66 14.43
N GLU A 84 -16.09 9.45 15.23
CA GLU A 84 -16.13 8.67 16.47
C GLU A 84 -17.00 9.38 17.52
N HIS A 85 -16.88 10.70 17.65
CA HIS A 85 -17.78 11.49 18.50
C HIS A 85 -19.25 11.26 18.15
N LYS A 86 -19.60 11.39 16.86
CA LYS A 86 -20.99 11.24 16.39
C LYS A 86 -21.51 9.82 16.58
N LYS A 87 -20.66 8.81 16.41
CA LYS A 87 -21.04 7.39 16.47
C LYS A 87 -21.13 6.85 17.89
N TYR A 88 -20.26 7.28 18.79
CA TYR A 88 -20.08 6.63 20.08
C TYR A 88 -20.50 7.48 21.30
N LEU A 89 -20.57 8.82 21.22
CA LEU A 89 -20.91 9.66 22.38
C LEU A 89 -22.41 9.80 22.66
N ASN A 90 -23.27 9.45 21.70
CA ASN A 90 -24.73 9.52 21.84
C ASN A 90 -25.41 8.13 21.89
N LEU A 91 -24.62 7.08 22.21
CA LEU A 91 -25.14 5.73 22.47
C LEU A 91 -25.71 5.62 23.89
#